data_AF-A0A4R4TRR9-F1
#
_entry.id   AF-A0A4R4TRR9-F1
#
_cell.length_a   1.000
_cell.length_b   1.000
_cell.length_c   1.000
_cell.angle_alpha   90.00
_cell.angle_beta   90.00
_cell.angle_gamma   90.00
#
_symmetry.space_group_name_H-M   'P 1'
#
loop_
_entity.id
_entity.type
_entity.pdbx_description
1 polymer ?
#
loop_
_entity_poly.entity_id
_entity_poly.type
_entity_poly.pdbx_seq_one_letter_code
_entity_poly.pdbx_strand_id
1 'polypeptide(L)'
;MKVRRPAGPDGTLEPVRTWVEFSEGSGAPRVVAHAERELPPGGIPAYLAARGSGARSFVLWAGEDRRERVATLVTASAASGVATFQVLGPQGELIGTFVREKALRGRGLRTRWTVTQAGGPAAVGFKGRIFWWCVWWPLWPVQALIVLASLLGGGGDVARGPRRIIWRVDGRARLEFRSGGDRLLLHAPETDWRLGAALLVLLRAFDSPLGEPWDAAKQ
;
A
#
# COMPACT_ATOMS: atom_id res chain seq x y z
N MET A 1 11.70 5.17 -2.31
CA MET A 1 10.80 5.56 -1.22
C MET A 1 10.70 4.46 -0.17
N LYS A 2 10.54 4.83 1.09
CA LYS A 2 10.30 3.93 2.23
C LYS A 2 9.28 4.56 3.16
N VAL A 3 8.45 3.77 3.85
CA VAL A 3 7.57 4.30 4.90
C VAL A 3 8.02 3.84 6.28
N ARG A 4 7.93 4.71 7.29
CA ARG A 4 8.13 4.36 8.70
C ARG A 4 6.97 4.84 9.58
N ARG A 5 6.91 4.28 10.79
CA ARG A 5 6.01 4.65 11.90
C ARG A 5 6.86 5.33 12.99
N PRO A 6 6.34 6.30 13.75
CA PRO A 6 7.07 6.83 14.90
C PRO A 6 7.21 5.79 16.01
N ALA A 7 8.36 5.81 16.68
CA ALA A 7 8.44 5.41 18.07
C ALA A 7 7.90 6.62 18.87
N GLY A 8 6.70 6.50 19.43
CA GLY A 8 6.12 7.58 20.23
C GLY A 8 6.80 7.67 21.59
N PRO A 9 7.12 8.88 22.10
CA PRO A 9 7.26 9.09 23.52
C PRO A 9 5.87 9.03 24.18
N ASP A 10 5.85 8.69 25.47
CA ASP A 10 4.67 8.41 26.29
C ASP A 10 3.42 9.26 26.00
N GLY A 11 2.28 8.59 25.90
CA GLY A 11 1.01 9.07 26.45
C GLY A 11 0.14 10.02 25.64
N THR A 12 0.59 10.62 24.54
CA THR A 12 -0.26 11.53 23.74
C THR A 12 -0.96 10.82 22.56
N LEU A 13 -2.29 10.88 22.53
CA LEU A 13 -3.17 10.34 21.47
C LEU A 13 -2.95 11.08 20.15
N GLU A 14 -1.97 10.64 19.39
CA GLU A 14 -1.63 11.16 18.07
C GLU A 14 -2.44 10.44 16.97
N PRO A 15 -3.03 11.15 15.97
CA PRO A 15 -3.70 10.52 14.84
C PRO A 15 -2.75 9.55 14.16
N VAL A 16 -3.21 8.38 13.68
CA VAL A 16 -2.28 7.37 13.16
C VAL A 16 -1.44 7.90 11.99
N ARG A 17 -0.15 8.18 12.26
CA ARG A 17 0.77 8.78 11.29
C ARG A 17 1.62 7.72 10.62
N THR A 18 1.79 7.86 9.31
CA THR A 18 2.88 7.20 8.60
C THR A 18 3.54 8.19 7.66
N TRP A 19 4.86 8.20 7.54
CA TRP A 19 5.55 9.13 6.65
C TRP A 19 6.31 8.40 5.56
N VAL A 20 6.50 9.09 4.43
CA VAL A 20 7.20 8.60 3.26
C VAL A 20 8.57 9.27 3.20
N GLU A 21 9.63 8.46 3.31
CA GLU A 21 11.01 8.82 3.02
C GLU A 21 11.27 8.66 1.52
N PHE A 22 11.90 9.65 0.91
CA PHE A 22 12.41 9.63 -0.45
C PHE A 22 13.94 9.68 -0.43
N SER A 23 14.57 8.90 -1.31
CA SER A 23 16.01 8.90 -1.53
C SER A 23 16.24 8.81 -3.03
N GLU A 24 17.10 9.66 -3.54
CA GLU A 24 17.52 9.69 -4.93
C GLU A 24 19.00 9.31 -5.01
N GLY A 25 19.31 8.25 -5.75
CA GLY A 25 20.68 7.73 -5.86
C GLY A 25 21.33 7.45 -4.49
N SER A 26 22.49 8.04 -4.24
CA SER A 26 23.26 7.95 -2.99
C SER A 26 22.91 9.04 -1.96
N GLY A 27 21.92 9.90 -2.24
CA GLY A 27 21.52 10.98 -1.34
C GLY A 27 20.92 10.50 -0.02
N ALA A 28 21.04 11.31 1.03
CA ALA A 28 20.43 11.03 2.32
C ALA A 28 18.89 10.95 2.19
N PRO A 29 18.22 9.98 2.86
CA PRO A 29 16.77 9.92 2.89
C PRO A 29 16.17 11.18 3.51
N ARG A 30 15.15 11.74 2.86
CA ARG A 30 14.35 12.86 3.39
C ARG A 30 12.88 12.50 3.48
N VAL A 31 12.18 12.96 4.49
CA VAL A 31 10.72 12.84 4.56
C VAL A 31 10.11 13.78 3.53
N VAL A 32 9.22 13.26 2.68
CA VAL A 32 8.53 14.03 1.63
C VAL A 32 7.03 14.10 1.82
N ALA A 33 6.45 13.23 2.65
CA ALA A 33 5.04 13.26 2.95
C ALA A 33 4.72 12.64 4.31
N HIS A 34 3.79 13.25 5.06
CA HIS A 34 3.10 12.65 6.19
C HIS A 34 1.70 12.26 5.75
N ALA A 35 1.39 10.97 5.79
CA ALA A 35 0.09 10.46 5.42
C ALA A 35 -0.86 10.42 6.62
N GLU A 36 -2.07 10.90 6.37
CA GLU A 36 -3.17 10.93 7.30
C GLU A 36 -4.44 10.42 6.61
N ARG A 37 -5.31 9.74 7.34
CA ARG A 37 -6.61 9.32 6.82
C ARG A 37 -7.55 10.51 6.69
N GLU A 38 -8.24 10.58 5.56
CA GLU A 38 -9.33 11.53 5.40
C GLU A 38 -10.62 10.90 5.91
N LEU A 39 -11.28 11.57 6.86
CA LEU A 39 -12.49 11.05 7.49
C LEU A 39 -13.72 11.52 6.71
N PRO A 40 -14.61 10.59 6.29
CA PRO A 40 -15.89 10.96 5.70
C PRO A 40 -16.82 11.57 6.76
N PRO A 41 -17.95 12.18 6.34
CA PRO A 41 -19.04 12.50 7.25
C PRO A 41 -19.43 11.26 8.07
N GLY A 42 -19.45 11.38 9.40
CA GLY A 42 -19.60 10.23 10.32
C GLY A 42 -18.28 9.70 10.90
N GLY A 43 -17.15 10.31 10.57
CA GLY A 43 -15.87 10.12 11.28
C GLY A 43 -15.26 8.73 11.12
N ILE A 44 -14.56 8.28 12.17
CA ILE A 44 -13.84 6.99 12.18
C ILE A 44 -14.78 5.79 11.91
N PRO A 45 -15.98 5.68 12.53
CA PRO A 45 -16.88 4.55 12.25
C PRO A 45 -17.27 4.44 10.77
N ALA A 46 -17.61 5.57 10.14
CA ALA A 46 -17.96 5.61 8.72
C ALA A 46 -16.76 5.23 7.84
N TYR A 47 -15.56 5.70 8.20
CA TYR A 47 -14.32 5.29 7.54
C TYR A 47 -14.11 3.76 7.66
N LEU A 48 -14.17 3.20 8.87
CA LEU A 48 -13.98 1.77 9.11
C LEU A 48 -15.02 0.90 8.38
N ALA A 49 -16.26 1.35 8.28
CA ALA A 49 -17.29 0.67 7.50
C ALA A 49 -16.97 0.69 6.00
N ALA A 50 -16.65 1.87 5.44
CA ALA A 50 -16.24 2.03 4.05
C ALA A 50 -14.99 1.20 3.73
N ARG A 51 -14.11 0.98 4.72
CA ARG A 51 -12.93 0.14 4.52
C ARG A 51 -13.25 -1.29 4.13
N GLY A 52 -14.39 -1.83 4.57
CA GLY A 52 -14.84 -3.18 4.26
C GLY A 52 -15.06 -3.43 2.78
N SER A 53 -15.53 -2.42 2.03
CA SER A 53 -15.70 -2.51 0.57
C SER A 53 -14.40 -2.27 -0.21
N GLY A 54 -13.37 -1.78 0.48
CA GLY A 54 -12.08 -1.41 -0.11
C GLY A 54 -11.89 0.10 -0.30
N ALA A 55 -12.87 0.94 0.07
CA ALA A 55 -12.69 2.39 0.03
C ALA A 55 -11.62 2.85 1.04
N ARG A 56 -10.79 3.80 0.61
CA ARG A 56 -9.71 4.46 1.36
C ARG A 56 -9.53 5.88 0.84
N SER A 57 -9.38 6.84 1.74
CA SER A 57 -8.99 8.21 1.40
C SER A 57 -7.90 8.69 2.34
N PHE A 58 -6.86 9.32 1.80
CA PHE A 58 -5.68 9.78 2.54
C PHE A 58 -5.26 11.17 2.07
N VAL A 59 -4.84 12.01 2.99
CA VAL A 59 -4.13 13.26 2.70
C VAL A 59 -2.64 13.04 2.92
N LEU A 60 -1.81 13.54 2.00
CA LEU A 60 -0.36 13.61 2.13
C LEU A 60 0.03 15.06 2.40
N TRP A 61 0.74 15.30 3.52
CA TRP A 61 1.20 16.61 3.96
C TRP A 61 2.71 16.78 3.76
N ALA A 62 3.17 17.97 3.34
CA ALA A 62 4.61 18.24 3.09
C ALA A 62 5.46 18.18 4.37
N GLY A 63 4.90 18.59 5.50
CA GLY A 63 5.59 18.70 6.79
C GLY A 63 4.75 18.15 7.95
N GLU A 64 5.39 18.00 9.10
CA GLU A 64 4.75 17.49 10.32
C GLU A 64 3.69 18.45 10.88
N ASP A 65 3.82 19.74 10.57
CA ASP A 65 2.88 20.80 10.94
C ASP A 65 1.57 20.78 10.14
N ARG A 66 1.48 19.93 9.10
CA ARG A 66 0.27 19.71 8.28
C ARG A 66 -0.32 20.98 7.70
N ARG A 67 0.52 21.96 7.36
CA ARG A 67 0.06 23.22 6.77
C ARG A 67 -0.15 23.12 5.27
N GLU A 68 0.66 22.32 4.60
CA GLU A 68 0.67 22.22 3.15
C GLU A 68 0.35 20.79 2.70
N ARG A 69 -0.73 20.64 1.92
CA ARG A 69 -1.10 19.37 1.27
C ARG A 69 -0.27 19.22 0.00
N VAL A 70 0.40 18.08 -0.15
CA VAL A 70 1.13 17.75 -1.39
C VAL A 70 0.30 16.92 -2.35
N ALA A 71 -0.58 16.06 -1.82
CA ALA A 71 -1.53 15.28 -2.61
C ALA A 71 -2.65 14.71 -1.74
N THR A 72 -3.77 14.37 -2.37
CA THR A 72 -4.89 13.67 -1.76
C THR A 72 -5.19 12.41 -2.56
N LEU A 73 -5.27 11.27 -1.89
CA LEU A 73 -5.78 10.04 -2.45
C LEU A 73 -7.25 9.90 -2.09
N VAL A 74 -8.12 9.79 -3.08
CA VAL A 74 -9.56 9.60 -2.88
C VAL A 74 -10.04 8.32 -3.55
N THR A 75 -11.03 7.67 -2.95
CA THR A 75 -11.74 6.57 -3.62
C THR A 75 -12.72 7.12 -4.63
N ALA A 76 -12.52 6.81 -5.91
CA ALA A 76 -13.50 7.11 -6.96
C ALA A 76 -14.61 6.05 -7.02
N SER A 77 -14.26 4.78 -6.79
CA SER A 77 -15.25 3.69 -6.66
C SER A 77 -14.67 2.51 -5.90
N ALA A 78 -15.52 1.78 -5.17
CA ALA A 78 -15.14 0.53 -4.51
C ALA A 78 -16.34 -0.41 -4.46
N ALA A 79 -16.33 -1.43 -5.32
CA ALA A 79 -17.42 -2.39 -5.42
C ALA A 79 -16.89 -3.76 -5.87
N SER A 80 -17.51 -4.84 -5.36
CA SER A 80 -17.29 -6.21 -5.84
C SER A 80 -15.81 -6.65 -5.87
N GLY A 81 -14.98 -6.14 -4.95
CA GLY A 81 -13.56 -6.48 -4.89
C GLY A 81 -12.65 -5.72 -5.87
N VAL A 82 -13.21 -4.75 -6.61
CA VAL A 82 -12.46 -3.77 -7.41
C VAL A 82 -12.56 -2.41 -6.74
N ALA A 83 -11.44 -1.73 -6.57
CA ALA A 83 -11.39 -0.37 -6.04
C ALA A 83 -10.53 0.52 -6.93
N THR A 84 -11.08 1.67 -7.29
CA THR A 84 -10.44 2.70 -8.10
C THR A 84 -10.20 3.92 -7.24
N PHE A 85 -8.98 4.42 -7.29
CA PHE A 85 -8.51 5.56 -6.53
C PHE A 85 -7.95 6.62 -7.47
N GLN A 86 -8.09 7.87 -7.10
CA GLN A 86 -7.48 9.01 -7.78
C GLN A 86 -6.49 9.66 -6.82
N VAL A 87 -5.35 10.09 -7.37
CA VAL A 87 -4.40 10.94 -6.68
C VAL A 87 -4.53 12.33 -7.27
N LEU A 88 -4.98 13.24 -6.43
CA LEU A 88 -5.14 14.65 -6.74
C LEU A 88 -3.97 15.42 -6.13
N GLY A 89 -3.48 16.44 -6.81
CA GLY A 89 -2.51 17.35 -6.24
C GLY A 89 -3.16 18.42 -5.35
N PRO A 90 -2.37 19.40 -4.89
CA PRO A 90 -2.81 20.38 -3.91
C PRO A 90 -3.97 21.25 -4.42
N GLN A 91 -4.03 21.49 -5.73
CA GLN A 91 -5.06 22.29 -6.39
C GLN A 91 -6.20 21.43 -6.94
N GLY A 92 -6.21 20.13 -6.65
CA GLY A 92 -7.21 19.19 -7.16
C GLY A 92 -6.89 18.66 -8.56
N GLU A 93 -5.71 18.97 -9.11
CA GLU A 93 -5.28 18.45 -10.41
C GLU A 93 -5.07 16.94 -10.34
N LEU A 94 -5.54 16.20 -11.36
CA LEU A 94 -5.33 14.75 -11.39
C LEU A 94 -3.86 14.44 -11.67
N ILE A 95 -3.17 13.83 -10.70
CA ILE A 95 -1.80 13.33 -10.85
C ILE A 95 -1.82 11.92 -11.45
N GLY A 96 -2.79 11.09 -11.04
CA GLY A 96 -2.95 9.74 -11.58
C GLY A 96 -4.04 8.92 -10.91
N THR A 97 -4.16 7.67 -11.35
CA THR A 97 -5.18 6.73 -10.86
C THR A 97 -4.57 5.39 -10.47
N PHE A 98 -5.15 4.75 -9.47
CA PHE A 98 -4.84 3.38 -9.09
C PHE A 98 -6.08 2.51 -9.21
N VAL A 99 -5.93 1.31 -9.75
CA VAL A 99 -6.99 0.30 -9.75
C VAL A 99 -6.46 -0.94 -9.04
N ARG A 100 -7.15 -1.36 -8.01
CA ARG A 100 -6.91 -2.61 -7.29
C ARG A 100 -8.02 -3.60 -7.61
N GLU A 101 -7.67 -4.70 -8.24
CA GLU A 101 -8.57 -5.82 -8.47
C GLU A 101 -8.19 -6.97 -7.53
N LYS A 102 -9.08 -7.36 -6.62
CA LYS A 102 -8.85 -8.50 -5.72
C LYS A 102 -8.86 -9.81 -6.52
N ALA A 103 -7.97 -10.74 -6.13
CA ALA A 103 -7.94 -12.09 -6.69
C ALA A 103 -9.33 -12.74 -6.64
N LEU A 104 -9.72 -13.44 -7.71
CA LEU A 104 -11.01 -14.15 -7.86
C LEU A 104 -12.26 -13.26 -7.81
N ARG A 105 -12.11 -11.94 -7.72
CA ARG A 105 -13.22 -10.97 -7.70
C ARG A 105 -13.13 -9.96 -8.84
N GLY A 106 -11.94 -9.76 -9.41
CA GLY A 106 -11.72 -9.02 -10.66
C GLY A 106 -11.37 -9.93 -11.83
N ARG A 107 -10.52 -9.46 -12.75
CA ARG A 107 -10.18 -10.15 -14.01
C ARG A 107 -9.21 -11.34 -13.90
N GLY A 108 -8.88 -11.83 -12.70
CA GLY A 108 -7.91 -12.92 -12.61
C GLY A 108 -7.68 -13.54 -11.24
N LEU A 109 -6.82 -14.56 -11.25
CA LEU A 109 -6.47 -15.40 -10.09
C LEU A 109 -5.60 -14.68 -9.05
N ARG A 110 -5.11 -13.48 -9.36
CA ARG A 110 -4.16 -12.73 -8.53
C ARG A 110 -4.63 -11.31 -8.33
N THR A 111 -4.25 -10.72 -7.21
CA THR A 111 -4.51 -9.30 -6.98
C THR A 111 -3.71 -8.48 -7.98
N ARG A 112 -4.41 -7.74 -8.84
CA ARG A 112 -3.83 -6.86 -9.85
C ARG A 112 -3.88 -5.43 -9.36
N TRP A 113 -2.79 -4.72 -9.57
CA TRP A 113 -2.65 -3.30 -9.35
C TRP A 113 -2.32 -2.63 -10.66
N THR A 114 -3.13 -1.67 -11.07
CA THR A 114 -2.84 -0.82 -12.21
C THR A 114 -2.59 0.59 -11.72
N VAL A 115 -1.56 1.22 -12.25
CA VAL A 115 -1.14 2.59 -11.93
C VAL A 115 -1.08 3.37 -13.23
N THR A 116 -1.81 4.47 -13.32
CA THR A 116 -1.86 5.31 -14.51
C THR A 116 -1.51 6.73 -14.12
N GLN A 117 -0.40 7.26 -14.62
CA GLN A 117 -0.09 8.69 -14.48
C GLN A 117 -1.02 9.49 -15.40
N ALA A 118 -1.40 10.70 -15.01
CA ALA A 118 -2.20 11.57 -15.86
C ALA A 118 -1.52 11.78 -17.22
N GLY A 119 -2.26 11.51 -18.31
CA GLY A 119 -1.74 11.57 -19.68
C GLY A 119 -0.76 10.45 -20.08
N GLY A 120 -0.47 9.51 -19.19
CA GLY A 120 0.51 8.44 -19.42
C GLY A 120 -0.10 7.05 -19.62
N PRO A 121 0.69 6.07 -20.08
CA PRO A 121 0.25 4.69 -20.23
C PRO A 121 0.02 4.01 -18.87
N ALA A 122 -0.90 3.04 -18.85
CA ALA A 122 -1.22 2.28 -17.64
C ALA A 122 -0.13 1.22 -17.35
N ALA A 123 0.51 1.34 -16.19
CA ALA A 123 1.47 0.36 -15.68
C ALA A 123 0.75 -0.73 -14.87
N VAL A 124 1.00 -2.00 -15.16
CA VAL A 124 0.32 -3.13 -14.50
C VAL A 124 1.28 -3.97 -13.68
N GLY A 125 0.91 -4.25 -12.44
CA GLY A 125 1.64 -5.11 -11.51
C GLY A 125 0.73 -6.11 -10.80
N PHE A 126 1.29 -7.26 -10.43
CA PHE A 126 0.55 -8.32 -9.74
C PHE A 126 1.18 -8.61 -8.37
N LYS A 127 0.34 -8.81 -7.34
CA LYS A 127 0.82 -9.13 -5.98
C LYS A 127 1.37 -10.56 -5.91
N GLY A 128 2.59 -10.72 -5.38
CA GLY A 128 3.25 -12.01 -5.12
C GLY A 128 4.14 -12.53 -6.25
N ARG A 129 4.80 -13.68 -6.04
CA ARG A 129 5.50 -14.45 -7.10
C ARG A 129 4.71 -15.73 -7.37
N ILE A 130 4.34 -15.97 -8.63
CA ILE A 130 3.69 -17.24 -9.02
C ILE A 130 4.61 -18.44 -8.74
N PHE A 131 5.92 -18.23 -8.89
CA PHE A 131 6.94 -19.23 -8.59
C PHE A 131 6.86 -19.76 -7.15
N TRP A 132 6.58 -18.90 -6.16
CA TRP A 132 6.46 -19.37 -4.78
C TRP A 132 5.18 -20.20 -4.60
N TRP A 133 4.08 -19.92 -5.30
CA TRP A 133 2.92 -20.82 -5.28
C TRP A 133 3.27 -22.22 -5.79
N CYS A 134 4.07 -22.34 -6.85
CA CYS A 134 4.54 -23.62 -7.36
C CYS A 134 5.46 -24.37 -6.37
N VAL A 135 6.28 -23.65 -5.60
CA VAL A 135 7.16 -24.24 -4.58
C VAL A 135 6.41 -24.57 -3.29
N TRP A 136 5.43 -23.77 -2.87
CA TRP A 136 4.61 -23.99 -1.68
C TRP A 136 3.61 -25.15 -1.88
N TRP A 137 3.08 -25.34 -3.09
CA TRP A 137 2.08 -26.36 -3.39
C TRP A 137 2.49 -27.79 -3.00
N PRO A 138 3.71 -28.29 -3.29
CA PRO A 138 4.14 -29.61 -2.86
C PRO A 138 4.49 -29.70 -1.37
N LEU A 139 4.76 -28.56 -0.70
CA LEU A 139 5.10 -28.51 0.73
C LEU A 139 3.87 -28.44 1.65
N TRP A 140 2.66 -28.31 1.08
CA TRP A 140 1.39 -28.23 1.83
C TRP A 140 1.16 -29.36 2.85
N PRO A 141 1.41 -30.65 2.56
CA PRO A 141 1.26 -31.72 3.56
C PRO A 141 2.27 -31.60 4.72
N VAL A 142 3.48 -31.13 4.45
CA VAL A 142 4.51 -30.89 5.49
C VAL A 142 4.13 -29.68 6.36
N GLN A 143 3.55 -28.65 5.77
CA GLN A 143 3.01 -27.50 6.49
C GLN A 143 1.90 -27.89 7.45
N ALA A 144 0.98 -28.78 7.04
CA ALA A 144 -0.09 -29.28 7.91
C ALA A 144 0.49 -30.02 9.13
N LEU A 145 1.54 -30.82 8.93
CA LEU A 145 2.26 -31.50 10.02
C LEU A 145 2.98 -30.51 10.94
N ILE A 146 3.63 -29.48 10.40
CA ILE A 146 4.29 -28.43 11.20
C ILE A 146 3.25 -27.64 12.00
N VAL A 147 2.12 -27.26 11.41
CA VAL A 147 1.03 -26.56 12.14
C VAL A 147 0.47 -27.44 13.25
N LEU A 148 0.26 -28.74 13.00
CA LEU A 148 -0.18 -29.70 14.01
C LEU A 148 0.85 -29.83 15.14
N ALA A 149 2.14 -29.89 14.81
CA ALA A 149 3.24 -29.93 15.77
C ALA A 149 3.39 -28.60 16.54
N SER A 150 3.20 -27.45 15.89
CA SER A 150 3.24 -26.12 16.49
C SER A 150 2.06 -25.84 17.42
N LEU A 151 0.87 -26.43 17.14
CA LEU A 151 -0.27 -26.40 18.06
C LEU A 151 -0.01 -27.22 19.32
N LEU A 152 0.84 -28.26 19.23
CA LEU A 152 1.29 -29.08 20.36
C LEU A 152 2.52 -28.48 21.08
N GLY A 153 3.33 -27.67 20.39
CA GLY A 153 4.63 -27.17 20.85
C GLY A 153 4.77 -25.65 21.00
N GLY A 154 3.72 -24.86 20.79
CA GLY A 154 3.67 -23.43 21.12
C GLY A 154 4.52 -22.49 20.26
N GLY A 155 5.01 -22.90 19.09
CA GLY A 155 5.85 -22.05 18.24
C GLY A 155 5.61 -22.33 16.76
N GLY A 156 4.94 -21.40 16.07
CA GLY A 156 4.67 -21.51 14.65
C GLY A 156 4.75 -20.15 13.96
N ASP A 157 5.95 -19.73 13.58
CA ASP A 157 6.11 -18.58 12.68
C ASP A 157 6.05 -19.10 11.25
N VAL A 158 4.88 -18.98 10.63
CA VAL A 158 4.62 -19.43 9.26
C VAL A 158 5.51 -18.63 8.31
N ALA A 159 6.38 -19.32 7.57
CA ALA A 159 7.31 -18.71 6.64
C ALA A 159 6.57 -17.80 5.64
N ARG A 160 6.80 -16.48 5.77
CA ARG A 160 6.20 -15.46 4.91
C ARG A 160 7.02 -15.30 3.64
N GLY A 161 6.40 -15.58 2.50
CA GLY A 161 7.00 -15.28 1.20
C GLY A 161 7.22 -13.76 1.01
N PRO A 162 8.41 -13.31 0.59
CA PRO A 162 8.64 -11.90 0.25
C PRO A 162 7.71 -11.47 -0.89
N ARG A 163 6.92 -10.42 -0.67
CA ARG A 163 5.95 -9.88 -1.64
C ARG A 163 6.62 -8.77 -2.44
N ARG A 164 6.76 -9.00 -3.74
CA ARG A 164 7.20 -7.99 -4.71
C ARG A 164 6.05 -7.68 -5.66
N ILE A 165 5.89 -6.42 -6.04
CA ILE A 165 5.01 -5.99 -7.13
C ILE A 165 5.85 -5.17 -8.08
N ILE A 166 5.83 -5.50 -9.37
CA ILE A 166 6.55 -4.74 -10.40
C ILE A 166 5.49 -4.26 -11.37
N TRP A 167 5.33 -2.94 -11.50
CA TRP A 167 4.45 -2.36 -12.50
C TRP A 167 5.23 -2.13 -13.78
N ARG A 168 4.70 -2.65 -14.88
CA ARG A 168 5.34 -2.56 -16.20
C ARG A 168 4.46 -1.83 -17.20
N VAL A 169 5.13 -1.09 -18.08
CA VAL A 169 4.59 -0.53 -19.32
C VAL A 169 5.46 -1.09 -20.45
N ASP A 170 4.85 -1.72 -21.45
CA ASP A 170 5.55 -2.32 -22.60
C ASP A 170 6.74 -3.22 -22.18
N GLY A 171 6.53 -4.05 -21.15
CA GLY A 171 7.54 -4.96 -20.61
C GLY A 171 8.61 -4.30 -19.72
N ARG A 172 8.73 -2.97 -19.72
CA ARG A 172 9.72 -2.21 -18.92
C ARG A 172 9.17 -1.90 -17.53
N ALA A 173 9.97 -2.12 -16.50
CA ALA A 173 9.59 -1.80 -15.12
C ALA A 173 9.58 -0.29 -14.90
N ARG A 174 8.45 0.24 -14.43
CA ARG A 174 8.27 1.65 -14.06
C ARG A 174 8.32 1.86 -12.56
N LEU A 175 7.67 0.95 -11.83
CA LEU A 175 7.58 0.97 -10.38
C LEU A 175 7.88 -0.41 -9.82
N GLU A 176 8.46 -0.48 -8.63
CA GLU A 176 8.68 -1.73 -7.94
C GLU A 176 8.49 -1.60 -6.44
N PHE A 177 7.54 -2.35 -5.90
CA PHE A 177 7.32 -2.47 -4.47
C PHE A 177 8.01 -3.72 -3.94
N ARG A 178 8.74 -3.57 -2.83
CA ARG A 178 9.35 -4.65 -2.05
C ARG A 178 8.80 -4.60 -0.63
N SER A 179 8.08 -5.65 -0.22
CA SER A 179 7.56 -5.75 1.15
C SER A 179 8.67 -5.90 2.18
N GLY A 180 9.83 -6.46 1.79
CA GLY A 180 11.04 -6.46 2.62
C GLY A 180 11.55 -5.03 2.80
N GLY A 181 11.09 -4.36 3.86
CA GLY A 181 11.48 -2.99 4.22
C GLY A 181 10.53 -1.89 3.73
N ASP A 182 9.31 -2.21 3.28
CA ASP A 182 8.27 -1.27 2.85
C ASP A 182 8.77 -0.21 1.85
N ARG A 183 9.43 -0.68 0.78
CA ARG A 183 10.07 0.21 -0.20
C ARG A 183 9.34 0.21 -1.54
N LEU A 184 9.17 1.40 -2.11
CA LEU A 184 8.77 1.60 -3.50
C LEU A 184 9.93 2.25 -4.27
N LEU A 185 10.37 1.61 -5.34
CA LEU A 185 11.37 2.12 -6.27
C LEU A 185 10.65 2.71 -7.48
N LEU A 186 11.00 3.94 -7.84
CA LEU A 186 10.59 4.59 -9.09
C LEU A 186 11.74 4.41 -10.07
N HIS A 187 11.54 3.61 -11.11
CA HIS A 187 12.55 3.34 -12.14
C HIS A 187 12.49 4.36 -13.29
N ALA A 188 11.34 4.99 -13.47
CA ALA A 188 11.11 6.02 -14.46
C ALA A 188 11.21 7.41 -13.81
N PRO A 189 12.24 8.22 -14.13
CA PRO A 189 12.46 9.54 -13.51
C PRO A 189 11.32 10.53 -13.75
N GLU A 190 10.54 10.36 -14.82
CA GLU A 190 9.36 11.15 -15.15
C GLU A 190 8.13 10.83 -14.28
N THR A 191 8.23 9.84 -13.38
CA THR A 191 7.13 9.48 -12.49
C THR A 191 7.02 10.51 -11.37
N ASP A 192 5.85 11.12 -11.22
CA ASP A 192 5.59 12.04 -10.10
C ASP A 192 5.79 11.31 -8.76
N TRP A 193 6.66 11.86 -7.90
CA TRP A 193 6.94 11.27 -6.60
C TRP A 193 5.70 11.24 -5.69
N ARG A 194 4.77 12.20 -5.85
CA ARG A 194 3.50 12.24 -5.10
C ARG A 194 2.64 11.02 -5.43
N LEU A 195 2.63 10.60 -6.69
CA LEU A 195 1.98 9.37 -7.13
C LEU A 195 2.62 8.14 -6.48
N GLY A 196 3.95 8.07 -6.45
CA GLY A 196 4.68 7.01 -5.76
C GLY A 196 4.39 6.95 -4.26
N ALA A 197 4.39 8.10 -3.58
CA ALA A 197 4.10 8.22 -2.16
C ALA A 197 2.67 7.75 -1.83
N ALA A 198 1.67 8.19 -2.60
CA ALA A 198 0.28 7.78 -2.44
C ALA A 198 0.10 6.27 -2.66
N LEU A 199 0.76 5.71 -3.67
CA LEU A 199 0.73 4.27 -3.94
C LEU A 199 1.32 3.47 -2.77
N LEU A 200 2.46 3.90 -2.22
CA LEU A 200 3.11 3.22 -1.11
C LEU A 200 2.23 3.22 0.15
N VAL A 201 1.62 4.36 0.48
CA VAL A 201 0.68 4.50 1.59
C VAL A 201 -0.53 3.58 1.43
N LEU A 202 -1.11 3.56 0.22
CA LEU A 202 -2.26 2.72 -0.12
C LEU A 202 -1.91 1.22 -0.06
N LEU A 203 -0.75 0.82 -0.57
CA LEU A 203 -0.30 -0.57 -0.53
C LEU A 203 -0.20 -1.08 0.91
N ARG A 204 0.32 -0.26 1.83
CA ARG A 204 0.40 -0.60 3.27
C ARG A 204 -0.97 -0.68 3.93
N ALA A 205 -1.93 0.16 3.53
CA ALA A 205 -3.31 0.07 4.04
C ALA A 205 -4.00 -1.25 3.64
N PHE A 206 -3.53 -1.89 2.54
CA PHE A 206 -3.99 -3.20 2.09
C PHE A 206 -3.05 -4.37 2.45
N ASP A 207 -1.90 -4.11 3.04
CA ASP A 207 -0.93 -5.14 3.41
C ASP A 207 -0.91 -5.33 4.93
N SER A 208 -1.74 -6.26 5.41
CA SER A 208 -1.72 -6.70 6.81
C SER A 208 -1.74 -8.22 6.89
N PRO A 209 -0.57 -8.86 7.04
CA PRO A 209 -0.50 -10.30 7.16
C PRO A 209 -0.75 -10.84 8.59
N LEU A 210 -0.50 -10.10 9.68
CA LEU A 210 -0.80 -10.53 11.09
C LEU A 210 -1.05 -9.33 12.05
N GLY A 211 -1.49 -8.17 11.57
CA GLY A 211 -1.70 -7.00 12.42
C GLY A 211 -2.76 -6.07 11.86
N GLU A 212 -3.23 -5.13 12.67
CA GLU A 212 -4.18 -4.11 12.21
C GLU A 212 -3.46 -3.17 11.21
N PRO A 213 -4.01 -2.96 9.99
CA PRO A 213 -3.45 -2.02 9.03
C PRO A 213 -3.21 -0.65 9.68
N TRP A 214 -2.22 0.11 9.19
CA TRP A 214 -1.91 1.41 9.81
C TRP A 214 -3.13 2.34 9.83
N ASP A 215 -4.00 2.26 8.84
CA ASP A 215 -5.19 3.10 8.73
C ASP A 215 -6.38 2.59 9.56
N ALA A 216 -6.24 1.47 10.26
CA ALA A 216 -7.34 0.78 10.92
C ALA A 216 -7.50 1.11 12.41
N ALA A 217 -6.58 1.88 13.01
CA ALA A 217 -6.71 2.21 14.43
C ALA A 217 -7.98 3.02 14.70
N LYS A 218 -8.57 2.84 15.88
CA LYS A 218 -9.85 3.44 16.25
C LYS A 218 -9.73 4.86 16.83
N GLN A 219 -8.50 5.38 16.93
CA GLN A 219 -8.14 6.67 17.51
C GLN A 219 -7.65 7.60 16.41
#